data_AF-A0A3L6JB39-F1
#
_entry.id   AF-A0A3L6JB39-F1
#
_cell.length_a   1.000
_cell.length_b   1.000
_cell.length_c   1.000
_cell.angle_alpha   90.00
_cell.angle_beta   90.00
_cell.angle_gamma   90.00
#
_symmetry.space_group_name_H-M   'P 1'
#
loop_
_entity.id
_entity.type
_entity.pdbx_description
1 polymer ?
#
loop_
_entity_poly.entity_id
_entity_poly.type
_entity_poly.pdbx_seq_one_letter_code
_entity_poly.pdbx_strand_id
1 'polypeptide(L)'
;MAPKTKIVLVYYSVLAIGLGLILVYVLWTMSPVAEPFLRPLLLVDCILFVLATAAVAYARTRPRRMALTFISAILGGIQGYLDVSLFPGYLGGIAFLWIAFAVLLVTASVGWLLEP
;
A
#
# COMPACT_ATOMS: atom_id res chain seq x y z
N MET A 1 -20.06 24.44 -9.80
CA MET A 1 -20.17 23.15 -9.10
C MET A 1 -19.86 22.06 -10.12
N ALA A 2 -18.75 21.33 -9.97
CA ALA A 2 -18.48 20.20 -10.86
C ALA A 2 -19.57 19.13 -10.64
N PRO A 3 -20.08 18.48 -11.69
CA PRO A 3 -21.08 17.43 -11.54
C PRO A 3 -20.49 16.29 -10.69
N LYS A 4 -21.24 15.83 -9.68
CA LYS A 4 -20.85 14.79 -8.70
C LYS A 4 -20.18 13.57 -9.36
N THR A 5 -20.60 13.22 -10.57
CA THR A 5 -20.04 12.15 -11.42
C THR A 5 -18.58 12.33 -11.83
N LYS A 6 -18.12 13.55 -12.11
CA LYS A 6 -16.70 13.79 -12.50
C LYS A 6 -15.75 13.56 -11.32
N ILE A 7 -16.20 13.83 -10.11
CA ILE A 7 -15.40 13.67 -8.88
C ILE A 7 -15.25 12.17 -8.54
N VAL A 8 -16.32 11.40 -8.69
CA VAL A 8 -16.29 9.94 -8.49
C VAL A 8 -15.34 9.24 -9.47
N LEU A 9 -15.32 9.67 -10.74
CA LEU A 9 -14.37 9.14 -11.73
C LEU A 9 -12.91 9.41 -11.34
N VAL A 10 -12.61 10.57 -10.74
CA VAL A 10 -11.27 10.88 -10.23
C VAL A 10 -10.88 9.92 -9.11
N TYR A 11 -11.79 9.62 -8.19
CA TYR A 11 -11.51 8.71 -7.07
C TYR A 11 -11.19 7.29 -7.55
N TYR A 12 -11.99 6.76 -8.50
CA TYR A 12 -11.69 5.47 -9.12
C TYR A 12 -10.40 5.48 -9.95
N SER A 13 -10.08 6.59 -10.60
CA SER A 13 -8.82 6.73 -11.34
C SER A 13 -7.61 6.66 -10.41
N VAL A 14 -7.67 7.35 -9.27
CA VAL A 14 -6.61 7.30 -8.24
C VAL A 14 -6.50 5.90 -7.63
N LEU A 15 -7.63 5.24 -7.37
CA LEU A 15 -7.64 3.85 -6.90
C LEU A 15 -6.97 2.91 -7.90
N ALA A 16 -7.32 3.03 -9.19
CA ALA A 16 -6.73 2.22 -10.26
C ALA A 16 -5.21 2.45 -10.38
N ILE A 17 -4.76 3.71 -10.27
CA ILE A 17 -3.33 4.04 -10.26
C ILE A 17 -2.64 3.41 -9.05
N GLY A 18 -3.20 3.54 -7.85
CA GLY A 18 -2.65 2.95 -6.63
C GLY A 18 -2.53 1.43 -6.73
N LEU A 19 -3.58 0.74 -7.18
CA LEU A 19 -3.55 -0.71 -7.41
C LEU A 19 -2.56 -1.12 -8.50
N GLY A 20 -2.44 -0.33 -9.57
CA GLY A 20 -1.47 -0.54 -10.63
C GLY A 20 -0.03 -0.44 -10.12
N LEU A 21 0.27 0.54 -9.26
CA LEU A 21 1.59 0.70 -8.65
C LEU A 21 1.92 -0.46 -7.71
N ILE A 22 0.95 -0.97 -6.94
CA ILE A 22 1.10 -2.18 -6.11
C ILE A 22 1.39 -3.39 -7.00
N LEU A 23 0.66 -3.56 -8.09
CA LEU A 23 0.89 -4.67 -9.03
C LEU A 23 2.29 -4.62 -9.62
N VAL A 24 2.74 -3.44 -10.07
CA VAL A 24 4.10 -3.26 -10.60
C VAL A 24 5.15 -3.60 -9.55
N TYR A 25 4.93 -3.18 -8.29
CA TYR A 25 5.81 -3.55 -7.18
C TYR A 25 5.88 -5.07 -6.96
N VAL A 26 4.73 -5.76 -6.93
CA VAL A 26 4.67 -7.22 -6.78
C VAL A 26 5.37 -7.93 -7.94
N LEU A 27 5.19 -7.46 -9.18
CA LEU A 27 5.89 -8.02 -10.34
C LEU A 27 7.40 -7.78 -10.25
N TRP A 28 7.82 -6.62 -9.75
CA TRP A 28 9.23 -6.30 -9.57
C TRP A 28 9.88 -7.20 -8.51
N THR A 29 9.20 -7.49 -7.41
CA THR A 29 9.70 -8.39 -6.35
C THR A 29 9.74 -9.86 -6.77
N MET A 30 8.95 -10.23 -7.78
CA MET A 30 9.02 -11.55 -8.44
C MET A 30 10.17 -11.68 -9.44
N SER A 31 10.83 -10.59 -9.84
CA SER A 31 11.98 -10.63 -10.75
C SER A 31 13.15 -11.43 -10.16
N PRO A 32 14.05 -12.02 -10.98
CA PRO A 32 15.17 -12.84 -10.50
C PRO A 32 16.20 -12.10 -9.63
N VAL A 33 16.01 -10.79 -9.40
CA VAL A 33 16.92 -9.92 -8.65
C VAL A 33 16.89 -10.16 -7.13
N ALA A 34 15.80 -10.69 -6.57
CA ALA A 34 15.65 -10.86 -5.11
C ALA A 34 15.99 -12.28 -4.62
N GLU A 35 16.51 -12.44 -3.39
CA GLU A 35 16.78 -13.76 -2.79
C GLU A 35 15.49 -14.61 -2.67
N PRO A 36 15.43 -15.83 -3.24
CA PRO A 36 14.18 -16.59 -3.40
C PRO A 36 13.53 -17.02 -2.07
N PHE A 37 14.30 -17.12 -0.98
CA PHE A 37 13.79 -17.60 0.31
C PHE A 37 12.92 -16.58 1.06
N LEU A 38 13.20 -15.28 0.91
CA LEU A 38 12.47 -14.21 1.62
C LEU A 38 11.31 -13.62 0.80
N ARG A 39 11.23 -13.94 -0.51
CA ARG A 39 10.15 -13.44 -1.39
C ARG A 39 8.74 -13.80 -0.90
N PRO A 40 8.43 -15.03 -0.46
CA PRO A 40 7.09 -15.36 0.02
C PRO A 40 6.70 -14.53 1.25
N LEU A 41 7.66 -14.30 2.14
CA LEU A 41 7.46 -13.47 3.34
C LEU A 41 7.17 -12.01 2.95
N LEU A 42 7.93 -11.46 2.00
CA LEU A 42 7.70 -10.11 1.46
C LEU A 42 6.31 -9.98 0.82
N LEU A 43 5.86 -10.98 0.06
CA LEU A 43 4.53 -10.93 -0.57
C LEU A 43 3.40 -11.03 0.47
N VAL A 44 3.54 -11.90 1.47
CA VAL A 44 2.56 -12.03 2.54
C VAL A 44 2.49 -10.75 3.36
N ASP A 45 3.64 -10.20 3.75
CA ASP A 45 3.71 -8.93 4.50
C ASP A 45 3.14 -7.77 3.67
N CYS A 46 3.44 -7.69 2.37
CA CYS A 46 2.87 -6.69 1.48
C CYS A 46 1.34 -6.76 1.43
N ILE A 47 0.75 -7.97 1.34
CA ILE A 47 -0.71 -8.14 1.37
C ILE A 47 -1.27 -7.66 2.72
N LEU A 48 -0.66 -8.06 3.83
CA LEU A 48 -1.10 -7.64 5.16
C LEU A 48 -0.98 -6.12 5.33
N PHE A 49 0.11 -5.51 4.86
CA PHE A 49 0.37 -4.08 4.91
C PHE A 49 -0.69 -3.29 4.11
N VAL A 50 -0.98 -3.72 2.87
CA VAL A 50 -2.02 -3.10 2.04
C VAL A 50 -3.39 -3.20 2.72
N LEU A 51 -3.77 -4.39 3.19
CA LEU A 51 -5.07 -4.62 3.82
C LEU A 51 -5.22 -3.83 5.13
N ALA A 52 -4.20 -3.85 6.00
CA ALA A 52 -4.22 -3.13 7.27
C ALA A 52 -4.34 -1.62 7.06
N THR A 53 -3.63 -1.08 6.08
CA THR A 53 -3.63 0.37 5.79
C THR A 53 -4.92 0.78 5.09
N ALA A 54 -5.45 -0.01 4.15
CA ALA A 54 -6.74 0.25 3.53
C ALA A 54 -7.90 0.15 4.53
N ALA A 55 -7.83 -0.76 5.50
CA ALA A 55 -8.83 -0.90 6.56
C ALA A 55 -8.98 0.37 7.43
N VAL A 56 -7.97 1.24 7.49
CA VAL A 56 -8.05 2.53 8.19
C VAL A 56 -9.18 3.39 7.61
N ALA A 57 -9.40 3.37 6.30
CA ALA A 57 -10.47 4.13 5.63
C ALA A 57 -11.88 3.69 6.08
N TYR A 58 -12.04 2.43 6.48
CA TYR A 58 -13.32 1.87 6.93
C TYR A 58 -13.57 2.03 8.44
N ALA A 59 -12.59 2.53 9.20
CA ALA A 59 -12.68 2.58 10.65
C ALA A 59 -13.53 3.77 11.13
N ARG A 60 -14.73 3.47 11.65
CA ARG A 60 -15.70 4.46 12.13
C ARG A 60 -15.42 5.03 13.52
N THR A 61 -14.54 4.40 14.29
CA THR A 61 -14.22 4.84 15.66
C THR A 61 -12.75 5.21 15.79
N ARG A 62 -12.47 6.24 16.60
CA ARG A 62 -11.11 6.68 16.93
C ARG A 62 -10.19 5.56 17.45
N PRO A 63 -10.60 4.70 18.41
CA PRO A 63 -9.74 3.62 18.88
C PRO A 63 -9.42 2.60 17.79
N ARG A 64 -10.38 2.26 16.91
CA ARG A 64 -10.16 1.33 15.80
C ARG A 64 -9.19 1.91 14.77
N ARG A 65 -9.30 3.20 14.45
CA ARG A 65 -8.34 3.91 13.59
C ARG A 65 -6.93 3.88 14.16
N MET A 66 -6.78 4.17 15.46
CA MET A 66 -5.48 4.12 16.14
C MET A 66 -4.88 2.72 16.08
N ALA A 67 -5.64 1.68 16.44
CA ALA A 67 -5.16 0.29 16.40
C ALA A 67 -4.70 -0.12 14.99
N LEU A 68 -5.49 0.17 13.95
CA LEU A 68 -5.11 -0.14 12.57
C LEU A 68 -3.90 0.67 12.08
N THR A 69 -3.74 1.90 12.57
CA THR A 69 -2.55 2.73 12.27
C THR A 69 -1.30 2.11 12.89
N PHE A 70 -1.37 1.62 14.13
CA PHE A 70 -0.25 0.90 14.74
C PHE A 70 0.08 -0.40 14.01
N ILE A 71 -0.94 -1.19 13.65
CA ILE A 71 -0.74 -2.45 12.90
C ILE A 71 -0.11 -2.17 11.53
N SER A 72 -0.64 -1.21 10.78
CA SER A 72 -0.07 -0.83 9.48
C SER A 72 1.34 -0.24 9.60
N ALA A 73 1.65 0.51 10.66
CA ALA A 73 3.01 1.00 10.90
C ALA A 73 4.00 -0.14 11.18
N ILE A 74 3.60 -1.15 11.96
CA ILE A 74 4.43 -2.34 12.22
C ILE A 74 4.69 -3.11 10.93
N LEU A 75 3.63 -3.41 10.17
CA LEU A 75 3.74 -4.11 8.89
C LEU A 75 4.56 -3.29 7.87
N GLY A 76 4.36 -1.98 7.80
CA GLY A 76 5.17 -1.10 6.96
C GLY A 76 6.65 -1.10 7.36
N GLY A 77 6.96 -1.20 8.65
CA GLY A 77 8.34 -1.35 9.14
C GLY A 77 8.97 -2.68 8.73
N ILE A 78 8.22 -3.77 8.82
CA ILE A 78 8.65 -5.10 8.35
C ILE A 78 8.88 -5.07 6.84
N GLN A 79 7.93 -4.52 6.08
CA GLN A 79 8.01 -4.36 4.64
C GLN A 79 9.26 -3.57 4.23
N GLY A 80 9.51 -2.44 4.88
CA GLY A 80 10.70 -1.63 4.62
C GLY A 80 12.01 -2.36 4.94
N TYR A 81 12.05 -3.13 6.04
CA TYR A 81 13.20 -3.97 6.35
C TYR A 81 13.42 -5.04 5.27
N LEU A 82 12.36 -5.71 4.81
CA LEU A 82 12.45 -6.73 3.77
C LEU A 82 12.91 -6.13 2.45
N ASP A 83 12.37 -4.97 2.05
CA ASP A 83 12.78 -4.27 0.83
C ASP A 83 14.26 -3.89 0.85
N VAL A 84 14.76 -3.31 1.94
CA VAL A 84 16.18 -2.95 2.08
C VAL A 84 17.09 -4.19 2.14
N SER A 85 16.61 -5.28 2.73
CA SER A 85 17.39 -6.51 2.84
C SER A 85 17.45 -7.29 1.52
N LEU A 86 16.39 -7.22 0.69
CA LEU A 86 16.25 -7.99 -0.54
C LEU A 86 16.76 -7.26 -1.78
N PHE A 87 16.69 -5.93 -1.81
CA PHE A 87 17.11 -5.14 -2.96
C PHE A 87 18.40 -4.38 -2.64
N PRO A 88 19.50 -4.64 -3.36
CA PRO A 88 20.79 -4.06 -3.05
C PRO A 88 20.81 -2.54 -3.24
N GLY A 89 21.53 -1.87 -2.34
CA GLY A 89 21.79 -0.43 -2.42
C GLY A 89 20.54 0.42 -2.20
N TYR A 90 20.39 1.47 -3.01
CA TYR A 90 19.27 2.40 -2.89
C TYR A 90 17.94 1.81 -3.40
N LEU A 91 17.97 0.68 -4.11
CA LEU A 91 16.77 0.09 -4.71
C LEU A 91 15.76 -0.37 -3.67
N GLY A 92 16.20 -0.88 -2.51
CA GLY A 92 15.29 -1.26 -1.42
C GLY A 92 14.56 -0.07 -0.82
N GLY A 93 15.25 1.06 -0.63
CA GLY A 93 14.61 2.30 -0.19
C GLY A 93 13.59 2.82 -1.20
N ILE A 94 13.91 2.76 -2.49
CA ILE A 94 12.97 3.13 -3.57
C ILE A 94 11.75 2.18 -3.58
N ALA A 95 11.98 0.87 -3.45
CA ALA A 95 10.92 -0.14 -3.41
C ALA A 95 9.95 0.11 -2.25
N PHE A 96 10.48 0.40 -1.06
CA PHE A 96 9.67 0.73 0.10
C PHE A 96 8.86 2.03 -0.09
N LEU A 97 9.50 3.11 -0.56
CA LEU A 97 8.79 4.37 -0.84
C LEU A 97 7.72 4.20 -1.91
N TRP A 98 7.99 3.38 -2.91
CA TRP A 98 7.05 3.06 -3.98
C TRP A 98 5.81 2.36 -3.45
N ILE A 99 5.98 1.26 -2.70
CA ILE A 99 4.84 0.52 -2.16
C ILE A 99 4.09 1.36 -1.12
N ALA A 100 4.78 2.07 -0.22
CA ALA A 100 4.15 2.95 0.76
C ALA A 100 3.30 4.04 0.09
N PHE A 101 3.82 4.69 -0.95
CA PHE A 101 3.07 5.69 -1.72
C PHE A 101 1.84 5.09 -2.41
N ALA A 102 2.00 3.91 -3.03
CA ALA A 102 0.90 3.21 -3.68
C ALA A 102 -0.22 2.84 -2.68
N VAL A 103 0.14 2.34 -1.49
CA VAL A 103 -0.81 2.03 -0.43
C VAL A 103 -1.54 3.30 0.06
N LEU A 104 -0.84 4.42 0.21
CA LEU A 104 -1.46 5.69 0.58
C LEU A 104 -2.49 6.16 -0.46
N LEU A 105 -2.21 6.00 -1.76
CA LEU A 105 -3.17 6.32 -2.82
C LEU A 105 -4.42 5.44 -2.75
N VAL A 106 -4.24 4.14 -2.51
CA VAL A 106 -5.37 3.21 -2.32
C VAL A 106 -6.18 3.61 -1.09
N THR A 107 -5.56 3.83 0.06
CA THR A 107 -6.26 4.20 1.28
C THR A 107 -6.99 5.55 1.15
N ALA A 108 -6.36 6.55 0.54
CA ALA A 108 -6.97 7.86 0.34
C ALA A 108 -8.18 7.79 -0.61
N SER A 109 -8.03 7.12 -1.75
CA SER A 109 -9.11 6.98 -2.74
C SER A 109 -10.29 6.17 -2.19
N VAL A 110 -10.04 5.10 -1.43
CA VAL A 110 -11.09 4.38 -0.71
C VAL A 110 -11.77 5.28 0.31
N GLY A 111 -11.01 6.10 1.06
CA GLY A 111 -11.56 7.09 1.98
C GLY A 111 -12.55 8.03 1.29
N TRP A 112 -12.16 8.62 0.16
CA TRP A 112 -13.02 9.53 -0.61
C TRP A 112 -14.26 8.85 -1.20
N LEU A 113 -14.15 7.58 -1.61
CA LEU A 113 -15.30 6.81 -2.11
C LEU A 113 -16.32 6.48 -1.01
N LEU A 114 -15.90 6.50 0.26
CA LEU A 114 -16.75 6.24 1.43
C LEU A 114 -17.32 7.54 2.04
N GLU A 115 -16.85 8.72 1.61
CA GLU A 115 -17.41 10.00 2.05
C GLU A 115 -18.86 10.18 1.53
N PRO A 116 -19.81 10.59 2.39
CA PRO A 116 -21.23 10.72 2.05
C PRO A 116 -21.58 11.91 1.13
#